data_AF-A0A5C7JDB6-F1
#
_entry.id   AF-A0A5C7JDB6-F1
#
_cell.length_a   1.000
_cell.length_b   1.000
_cell.length_c   1.000
_cell.angle_alpha   90.00
_cell.angle_beta   90.00
_cell.angle_gamma   90.00
#
_symmetry.space_group_name_H-M   'P 1'
#
loop_
_entity.id
_entity.type
_entity.pdbx_description
1 polymer ?
#
loop_
_entity_poly.entity_id
_entity_poly.type
_entity_poly.pdbx_seq_one_letter_code
_entity_poly.pdbx_strand_id
1 'polypeptide(L)'
;MLGKITLRGTSNNEERYGYRITDAAITNANKADYIGRAVEIDATQNCSVKLATDGGAIYGRILTIEVEMTGEKLVTVETLGGLNLPLLAGVTVLTRGVTPLGAGNGFIKNGTVASTRVFVVDISSIAVDGTATVMFH
;
A
#
# COMPACT_ATOMS: atom_id res chain seq x y z
N MET A 1 25.69 2.63 -6.98
CA MET A 1 24.63 1.88 -6.25
C MET A 1 23.61 1.42 -7.29
N LEU A 2 23.60 0.13 -7.66
CA LEU A 2 22.69 -0.39 -8.68
C LEU A 2 21.26 -0.45 -8.10
N GLY A 3 20.35 0.34 -8.66
CA GLY A 3 18.94 0.33 -8.28
C GLY A 3 18.32 -1.01 -8.65
N LYS A 4 17.74 -1.71 -7.67
CA LYS A 4 16.95 -2.92 -7.93
C LYS A 4 15.66 -2.51 -8.63
N ILE A 5 15.44 -2.99 -9.85
CA ILE A 5 14.16 -2.89 -10.55
C ILE A 5 13.28 -4.04 -10.04
N THR A 6 12.16 -3.72 -9.39
CA THR A 6 11.17 -4.72 -8.98
C THR A 6 10.17 -4.91 -10.12
N LEU A 7 10.20 -6.07 -10.74
CA LEU A 7 9.23 -6.50 -11.76
C LEU A 7 8.10 -7.27 -11.07
N ARG A 8 6.85 -6.95 -11.42
CA ARG A 8 5.65 -7.64 -10.93
C ARG A 8 5.55 -9.02 -11.56
N GLY A 9 5.21 -10.06 -10.79
CA GLY A 9 4.97 -11.41 -11.30
C GLY A 9 6.21 -12.31 -11.47
N THR A 10 7.38 -11.93 -10.98
CA THR A 10 8.47 -12.90 -10.78
C THR A 10 8.35 -13.52 -9.39
N SER A 11 8.35 -14.86 -9.31
CA SER A 11 8.11 -15.63 -8.08
C SER A 11 9.04 -15.30 -6.90
N ASN A 12 10.13 -14.58 -7.17
CA ASN A 12 11.18 -14.28 -6.20
C ASN A 12 11.01 -12.90 -5.54
N ASN A 13 9.97 -12.15 -5.92
CA ASN A 13 9.73 -10.77 -5.49
C ASN A 13 8.35 -10.55 -4.86
N GLU A 14 7.54 -11.60 -4.68
CA GLU A 14 6.23 -11.51 -4.02
C GLU A 14 6.33 -12.19 -2.66
N GLU A 15 6.61 -11.39 -1.62
CA GLU A 15 6.60 -11.84 -0.24
C GLU A 15 5.21 -11.63 0.35
N ARG A 16 4.61 -12.72 0.84
CA ARG A 16 3.26 -12.75 1.42
C ARG A 16 3.30 -13.35 2.81
N TYR A 17 2.72 -12.65 3.77
CA TYR A 17 2.71 -13.07 5.16
C TYR A 17 1.32 -12.86 5.77
N GLY A 18 0.93 -13.76 6.68
CA GLY A 18 -0.30 -13.65 7.44
C GLY A 18 -0.13 -12.79 8.69
N TYR A 19 -1.10 -11.92 8.97
CA TYR A 19 -1.15 -11.07 10.15
C TYR A 19 -2.56 -10.99 10.73
N ARG A 20 -2.66 -10.62 11.99
CA ARG A 20 -3.91 -10.07 12.54
C ARG A 20 -4.07 -8.62 12.10
N ILE A 21 -5.31 -8.19 11.83
CA ILE A 21 -5.63 -6.77 11.60
C ILE A 21 -6.50 -6.21 12.72
N THR A 22 -6.08 -5.08 13.29
CA THR A 22 -6.68 -4.53 14.51
C THR A 22 -7.76 -3.49 14.25
N ASP A 23 -7.99 -3.11 12.98
CA ASP A 23 -9.00 -2.12 12.60
C ASP A 23 -10.43 -2.61 12.85
N ALA A 24 -11.11 -1.93 13.78
CA ALA A 24 -12.49 -2.21 14.13
C ALA A 24 -13.46 -2.01 12.95
N ALA A 25 -13.15 -1.08 12.03
CA ALA A 25 -13.99 -0.72 10.88
C ALA A 25 -14.15 -1.85 9.85
N ILE A 26 -13.23 -2.81 9.82
CA ILE A 26 -13.29 -3.97 8.91
C ILE A 26 -14.25 -5.01 9.50
N THR A 27 -15.24 -5.43 8.73
CA THR A 27 -16.28 -6.38 9.12
C THR A 27 -16.46 -7.40 8.01
N ASN A 28 -17.15 -8.51 8.27
CA ASN A 28 -17.43 -9.48 7.22
C ASN A 28 -18.24 -8.89 6.06
N ALA A 29 -19.04 -7.85 6.30
CA ALA A 29 -19.89 -7.20 5.30
C ALA A 29 -19.12 -6.24 4.37
N ASN A 30 -18.05 -5.60 4.85
CA ASN A 30 -17.32 -4.56 4.11
C ASN A 30 -15.84 -4.89 3.85
N LYS A 31 -15.35 -6.09 4.24
CA LYS A 31 -13.93 -6.48 4.06
C LYS A 31 -13.43 -6.36 2.62
N ALA A 32 -14.31 -6.54 1.62
CA ALA A 32 -13.95 -6.41 0.22
C ALA A 32 -13.44 -5.00 -0.13
N ASP A 33 -13.96 -3.95 0.52
CA ASP A 33 -13.58 -2.54 0.29
C ASP A 33 -12.16 -2.20 0.79
N TYR A 34 -11.59 -3.10 1.60
CA TYR A 34 -10.27 -2.95 2.19
C TYR A 34 -9.20 -3.78 1.48
N ILE A 35 -9.57 -4.61 0.49
CA ILE A 35 -8.58 -5.30 -0.33
C ILE A 35 -7.79 -4.27 -1.16
N GLY A 36 -6.47 -4.43 -1.20
CA GLY A 36 -5.54 -3.50 -1.85
C GLY A 36 -5.14 -2.30 -1.01
N ARG A 37 -5.75 -2.09 0.17
CA ARG A 37 -5.38 -0.99 1.08
C ARG A 37 -3.96 -1.15 1.62
N ALA A 38 -3.30 -0.02 1.84
CA ALA A 38 -2.01 0.04 2.51
C ALA A 38 -2.15 -0.30 4.00
N VAL A 39 -1.18 -1.04 4.52
CA VAL A 39 -1.07 -1.35 5.95
C VAL A 39 0.26 -0.85 6.51
N GLU A 40 0.27 -0.62 7.81
CA GLU A 40 1.46 -0.40 8.62
C GLU A 40 1.54 -1.45 9.74
N ILE A 41 2.74 -1.69 10.26
CA ILE A 41 2.93 -2.57 11.42
C ILE A 41 2.25 -1.95 12.64
N ASP A 42 1.44 -2.74 13.33
CA ASP A 42 0.88 -2.32 14.62
C ASP A 42 1.91 -2.60 15.72
N ALA A 43 2.62 -1.56 16.16
CA ALA A 43 3.62 -1.68 17.22
C ALA A 43 3.01 -1.94 18.61
N THR A 44 1.69 -1.87 18.75
CA THR A 44 0.99 -2.07 20.03
C THR A 44 0.57 -3.52 20.26
N GLN A 45 0.57 -4.35 19.21
CA GLN A 45 0.14 -5.74 19.26
C GLN A 45 1.11 -6.65 18.52
N ASN A 46 1.38 -7.84 19.06
CA ASN A 46 2.28 -8.78 18.43
C ASN A 46 1.71 -9.31 17.11
N CYS A 47 2.57 -9.47 16.10
CA CYS A 47 2.23 -10.06 14.80
C CYS A 47 0.97 -9.44 14.16
N SER A 48 0.80 -8.13 14.32
CA SER A 48 -0.40 -7.42 13.91
C SER A 48 -0.06 -6.26 12.97
N VAL A 49 -1.03 -5.94 12.13
CA VAL A 49 -1.02 -4.78 11.24
C VAL A 49 -2.29 -3.96 11.47
N LYS A 50 -2.23 -2.72 11.00
CA LYS A 50 -3.39 -1.83 10.91
C LYS A 50 -3.36 -1.10 9.59
N LEU A 51 -4.48 -0.54 9.17
CA LEU A 51 -4.59 0.34 8.02
C LEU A 51 -3.62 1.50 8.20
N ALA A 52 -2.88 1.81 7.13
CA ALA A 52 -1.89 2.88 7.18
C ALA A 52 -2.56 4.18 7.62
N THR A 53 -2.05 4.74 8.72
CA THR A 53 -2.57 5.98 9.31
C THR A 53 -2.00 7.19 8.56
N ASP A 54 -2.51 8.39 8.84
CA ASP A 54 -1.98 9.58 8.18
C ASP A 54 -0.53 9.87 8.61
N GLY A 55 0.38 9.94 7.64
CA GLY A 55 1.83 10.00 7.88
C GLY A 55 2.48 8.65 8.22
N GLY A 56 1.69 7.57 8.28
CA GLY A 56 2.11 6.22 8.60
C GLY A 56 3.09 5.63 7.58
N ALA A 57 4.01 4.79 8.06
CA ALA A 57 4.94 4.08 7.19
C ALA A 57 4.27 2.88 6.54
N ILE A 58 4.26 2.84 5.20
CA ILE A 58 3.66 1.75 4.44
C ILE A 58 4.54 0.49 4.56
N TYR A 59 3.96 -0.58 5.10
CA TYR A 59 4.60 -1.89 5.20
C TYR A 59 4.28 -2.79 4.01
N GLY A 60 3.03 -2.76 3.54
CA GLY A 60 2.57 -3.60 2.44
C GLY A 60 1.12 -3.29 2.06
N ARG A 61 0.50 -4.18 1.29
CA ARG A 61 -0.93 -4.11 0.94
C ARG A 61 -1.70 -5.34 1.36
N ILE A 62 -2.98 -5.17 1.66
CA ILE A 62 -3.89 -6.28 1.92
C ILE A 62 -4.20 -7.02 0.62
N LEU A 63 -3.98 -8.33 0.60
CA LEU A 63 -4.33 -9.21 -0.52
C LEU A 63 -5.64 -9.96 -0.25
N THR A 64 -5.80 -10.47 0.97
CA THR A 64 -7.01 -11.18 1.42
C THR A 64 -7.35 -10.78 2.85
N ILE A 65 -8.63 -10.87 3.19
CA ILE A 65 -9.13 -10.69 4.55
C ILE A 65 -10.08 -11.84 4.87
N GLU A 66 -9.79 -12.51 5.97
CA GLU A 66 -10.66 -13.49 6.60
C GLU A 66 -11.18 -12.90 7.90
N VAL A 67 -12.50 -12.96 8.09
CA VAL A 67 -13.16 -12.51 9.32
C VAL A 67 -13.84 -13.73 9.89
N GLU A 68 -13.33 -14.21 11.02
CA GLU A 68 -13.89 -15.36 11.71
C GLU A 68 -15.19 -15.02 12.41
N MET A 69 -16.01 -16.03 12.69
CA MET A 69 -17.25 -15.86 13.48
C MET A 69 -16.99 -15.35 14.90
N THR A 70 -15.78 -15.60 15.43
CA THR A 70 -15.28 -15.09 16.72
C THR A 70 -14.98 -13.60 16.69
N GLY A 71 -15.00 -12.96 15.52
CA GLY A 71 -14.66 -11.56 15.30
C GLY A 71 -13.16 -11.32 15.06
N GLU A 72 -12.32 -12.36 15.13
CA GLU A 72 -10.91 -12.26 14.76
C GLU A 72 -10.77 -11.99 13.25
N LYS A 73 -9.80 -11.13 12.90
CA LYS A 73 -9.58 -10.69 11.52
C LYS A 73 -8.15 -11.02 11.15
N LEU A 74 -8.00 -11.89 10.15
CA LEU A 74 -6.73 -12.32 9.60
C LEU A 74 -6.58 -11.75 8.20
N VAL A 75 -5.37 -11.29 7.86
CA VAL A 75 -5.07 -10.71 6.56
C VAL A 75 -3.80 -11.31 6.00
N THR A 76 -3.79 -11.53 4.68
CA THR A 76 -2.54 -11.76 3.96
C THR A 76 -2.03 -10.42 3.45
N VAL A 77 -0.81 -10.07 3.82
CA VAL A 77 -0.14 -8.83 3.39
C VAL A 77 0.94 -9.18 2.38
N GLU A 78 0.91 -8.48 1.24
CA GLU A 78 1.98 -8.51 0.25
C GLU A 78 2.93 -7.32 0.49
N THR A 79 4.21 -7.60 0.70
CA THR A 79 5.22 -6.61 1.12
C THR A 79 6.17 -6.19 0.00
N LEU A 80 6.25 -6.98 -1.08
CA LEU A 80 7.12 -6.76 -2.23
C LEU A 80 6.37 -7.04 -3.54
N GLY A 81 6.92 -6.59 -4.68
CA GLY A 81 6.43 -6.98 -6.01
C GLY A 81 5.79 -5.87 -6.86
N GLY A 82 6.01 -4.59 -6.52
CA GLY A 82 5.37 -3.47 -7.24
C GLY A 82 3.91 -3.32 -6.80
N LEU A 83 3.74 -2.72 -5.61
CA LEU A 83 2.45 -2.60 -4.95
C LEU A 83 1.60 -1.51 -5.63
N ASN A 84 0.46 -1.92 -6.19
CA ASN A 84 -0.59 -0.97 -6.55
C ASN A 84 -1.38 -0.61 -5.29
N LEU A 85 -1.27 0.64 -4.85
CA LEU A 85 -1.84 1.16 -3.63
C LEU A 85 -2.81 2.31 -3.95
N PRO A 86 -3.96 2.41 -3.26
CA PRO A 86 -4.96 3.42 -3.55
C PRO A 86 -4.50 4.80 -3.06
N LEU A 87 -4.48 5.77 -3.99
CA LEU A 87 -4.20 7.17 -3.66
C LEU A 87 -5.38 7.78 -2.91
N LEU A 88 -5.09 8.70 -2.00
CA LEU A 88 -6.12 9.56 -1.41
C LEU A 88 -6.83 10.35 -2.53
N ALA A 89 -8.14 10.54 -2.41
CA ALA A 89 -8.89 11.38 -3.33
C ALA A 89 -8.24 12.78 -3.49
N GLY A 90 -8.10 13.24 -4.73
CA GLY A 90 -7.41 14.49 -5.06
C GLY A 90 -5.89 14.37 -5.25
N VAL A 91 -5.27 13.26 -4.85
CA VAL A 91 -3.88 12.93 -5.20
C VAL A 91 -3.89 12.15 -6.50
N THR A 92 -3.37 12.74 -7.59
CA THR A 92 -3.35 12.11 -8.91
C THR A 92 -2.00 11.49 -9.25
N VAL A 93 -0.91 11.97 -8.65
CA VAL A 93 0.46 11.51 -8.91
C VAL A 93 1.28 11.52 -7.62
N LEU A 94 2.12 10.51 -7.44
CA LEU A 94 3.18 10.51 -6.43
C LEU A 94 4.48 11.04 -7.03
N THR A 95 5.18 11.87 -6.27
CA THR A 95 6.48 12.43 -6.66
C THR A 95 7.52 11.33 -6.71
N ARG A 96 8.15 11.15 -7.87
CA ARG A 96 9.26 10.19 -8.02
C ARG A 96 10.38 10.51 -7.05
N GLY A 97 10.99 9.46 -6.49
CA GLY A 97 12.11 9.58 -5.57
C GLY A 97 11.73 9.99 -4.16
N VAL A 98 10.44 10.08 -3.82
CA VAL A 98 9.94 10.30 -2.46
C VAL A 98 9.27 9.03 -1.94
N THR A 99 9.44 8.72 -0.66
CA THR A 99 8.76 7.57 -0.03
C THR A 99 7.30 7.93 0.20
N PRO A 100 6.32 7.18 -0.34
CA PRO A 100 4.91 7.43 -0.03
C PRO A 100 4.60 7.17 1.44
N LEU A 101 3.63 7.89 1.98
CA LEU A 101 3.14 7.72 3.35
C LEU A 101 1.65 7.39 3.32
N GLY A 102 1.16 6.80 4.41
CA GLY A 102 -0.27 6.66 4.63
C GLY A 102 -0.96 8.02 4.65
N ALA A 103 -2.17 8.04 4.15
CA ALA A 103 -3.08 9.18 4.14
C ALA A 103 -4.30 8.97 5.06
N GLY A 104 -4.25 7.91 5.88
CA GLY A 104 -5.38 7.42 6.65
C GLY A 104 -6.22 6.40 5.89
N ASN A 105 -6.87 5.50 6.64
CA ASN A 105 -7.76 4.45 6.13
C ASN A 105 -7.13 3.60 5.00
N GLY A 106 -5.81 3.40 5.06
CA GLY A 106 -5.06 2.61 4.08
C GLY A 106 -4.98 3.23 2.67
N PHE A 107 -5.32 4.50 2.52
CA PHE A 107 -4.94 5.30 1.35
C PHE A 107 -3.50 5.80 1.51
N ILE A 108 -2.90 6.25 0.41
CA ILE A 108 -1.55 6.81 0.42
C ILE A 108 -1.50 8.22 -0.16
N LYS A 109 -0.50 8.98 0.27
CA LYS A 109 -0.15 10.32 -0.21
C LYS A 109 1.34 10.45 -0.45
N ASN A 110 1.76 11.57 -1.01
CA ASN A 110 3.17 11.93 -1.09
C ASN A 110 3.79 12.02 0.30
N GLY A 111 4.96 11.42 0.47
CA GLY A 111 5.78 11.72 1.64
C GLY A 111 6.58 13.00 1.48
N THR A 112 7.46 13.23 2.44
CA THR A 112 8.33 14.41 2.50
C THR A 112 9.81 14.06 2.42
N VAL A 113 10.14 12.76 2.45
CA VAL A 113 11.51 12.24 2.54
C VAL A 113 11.89 11.54 1.26
N ALA A 114 13.10 11.81 0.77
CA ALA A 114 13.68 11.10 -0.36
C ALA A 114 13.71 9.59 -0.10
N SER A 115 13.27 8.80 -1.08
CA SER A 115 13.21 7.35 -0.95
C SER A 115 14.56 6.70 -1.16
N THR A 116 14.89 5.77 -0.27
CA THR A 116 16.00 4.83 -0.44
C THR A 116 15.55 3.51 -1.09
N ARG A 117 14.25 3.38 -1.40
CA ARG A 117 13.63 2.17 -1.96
C ARG A 117 12.92 2.48 -3.28
N VAL A 118 12.88 1.51 -4.18
CA VAL A 118 12.11 1.62 -5.43
C VAL A 118 10.69 1.16 -5.15
N PHE A 119 9.74 2.09 -5.22
CA PHE A 119 8.32 1.78 -5.27
C PHE A 119 7.82 2.01 -6.69
N VAL A 120 7.21 0.98 -7.27
CA VAL A 120 6.44 1.10 -8.52
C VAL A 120 4.99 1.18 -8.12
N VAL A 121 4.37 2.33 -8.34
CA VAL A 121 2.94 2.53 -8.19
C VAL A 121 2.37 2.66 -9.58
N ASP A 122 1.45 1.76 -9.92
CA ASP A 122 0.68 1.86 -11.16
C ASP A 122 -0.40 2.94 -10.99
N ILE A 123 -0.28 4.02 -11.75
CA ILE A 123 -1.23 5.13 -11.76
C ILE A 123 -2.29 4.78 -12.81
N SER A 124 -3.41 4.20 -12.37
CA SER A 124 -4.44 3.65 -13.26
C SER A 124 -5.23 4.70 -14.07
N SER A 125 -4.94 5.99 -13.92
CA SER A 125 -5.49 7.03 -14.80
C SER A 125 -4.71 8.34 -14.65
N ILE A 126 -3.88 8.67 -15.64
CA ILE A 126 -3.58 10.08 -15.91
C ILE A 126 -4.86 10.65 -16.50
N ALA A 127 -5.48 11.62 -15.83
CA ALA A 127 -6.42 12.51 -16.50
C ALA A 127 -5.60 13.28 -17.53
N VAL A 128 -5.74 12.92 -18.81
CA VAL A 128 -5.07 13.61 -19.91
C VAL A 128 -5.84 14.90 -20.20
N ASP A 129 -5.85 15.83 -19.25
CA ASP A 129 -6.26 17.21 -19.50
C ASP A 129 -5.01 18.07 -19.68
N GLY A 130 -4.58 18.16 -20.93
CA GLY A 130 -3.67 19.19 -21.42
C GLY A 130 -2.18 18.94 -21.21
N THR A 131 -1.50 18.57 -22.29
CA THR A 131 -0.05 18.78 -22.51
C THR A 131 0.90 18.24 -21.42
N ALA A 132 1.12 16.92 -21.42
CA ALA A 132 2.30 16.34 -20.78
C ALA A 132 3.41 16.11 -21.83
N THR A 133 4.42 16.98 -21.85
CA THR A 133 5.67 16.72 -22.57
C THR A 133 6.47 15.69 -21.78
N VAL A 134 6.53 14.45 -22.28
CA VAL A 134 7.44 13.44 -21.74
C VAL A 134 8.84 13.75 -22.28
N MET A 135 9.66 14.44 -21.48
CA MET A 135 11.09 14.59 -21.79
C MET A 135 11.83 13.33 -21.30
N PHE A 136 12.33 12.54 -22.24
CA PHE A 136 13.39 11.57 -21.97
C PHE A 136 14.73 12.32 -22.00
N HIS A 137 15.45 12.31 -20.88
CA HIS A 137 16.89 12.61 -20.82
C HIS A 137 17.63 11.34 -20.46
#